data_AF-A0A350W5X5-F1
#
_entry.id   AF-A0A350W5X5-F1
#
_cell.length_a   1.000
_cell.length_b   1.000
_cell.length_c   1.000
_cell.angle_alpha   90.00
_cell.angle_beta   90.00
_cell.angle_gamma   90.00
#
_symmetry.space_group_name_H-M   'P 1'
#
loop_
_entity.id
_entity.type
_entity.pdbx_description
1 polymer ?
#
loop_
_entity_poly.entity_id
_entity_poly.type
_entity_poly.pdbx_seq_one_letter_code
_entity_poly.pdbx_strand_id
1 'polypeptide(L)'
;MIKKLFIPAIILLSILCVFAISMFAISGTSFTIFSSNFNSAGSEITNVGNSKKIIYTLGNSIAYTKMQGNHHSLQGGLAASVFPVKAAAANLEESHAFPVPFRSDKHTKIIFTKLTSQAKIKIYTISGERVCDLQETDGDGMLSWDVKNSDGDDVASGVYIYYIENNNMHKSGKVVVIR
;
A
#
# COMPACT_ATOMS: atom_id res chain seq x y z
N MET A 1 5.78 48.53 59.71
CA MET A 1 6.93 48.05 58.90
C MET A 1 6.60 46.87 57.96
N ILE A 2 5.32 46.54 57.71
CA ILE A 2 4.89 45.28 57.06
C ILE A 2 4.60 45.40 55.55
N LYS A 3 4.43 46.62 55.01
CA LYS A 3 4.02 46.81 53.60
C LYS A 3 5.17 46.68 52.57
N LYS A 4 6.44 46.83 52.96
CA LYS A 4 7.60 46.78 52.04
C LYS A 4 8.03 45.37 51.63
N LEU A 5 7.55 44.33 52.31
CA LEU A 5 7.92 42.92 52.04
C LEU A 5 6.92 42.18 51.13
N PHE A 6 5.72 42.72 50.93
CA PHE A 6 4.64 42.04 50.19
C PHE A 6 4.80 42.11 48.66
N ILE A 7 5.31 43.24 48.14
CA ILE A 7 5.47 43.45 46.70
C ILE A 7 6.48 42.48 46.07
N PRO A 8 7.71 42.28 46.61
CA PRO A 8 8.64 41.30 46.03
C PRO A 8 8.13 39.85 46.14
N ALA A 9 7.39 39.51 47.19
CA ALA A 9 6.82 38.17 47.36
C ALA A 9 5.72 37.84 46.33
N ILE A 10 4.88 38.82 45.96
CA ILE A 10 3.85 38.67 44.92
C ILE A 10 4.49 38.55 43.53
N ILE A 11 5.53 39.34 43.25
CA ILE A 11 6.28 39.25 41.98
C ILE A 11 6.96 37.87 41.86
N LEU A 12 7.61 37.39 42.93
CA LEU A 12 8.23 36.06 42.95
C LEU A 12 7.20 34.94 42.74
N LEU A 13 6.03 35.03 43.38
CA LEU A 13 4.93 34.06 43.23
C LEU A 13 4.33 34.07 41.82
N SER A 14 4.20 35.25 41.19
CA SER A 14 3.71 35.36 39.81
C SER A 14 4.71 34.82 38.79
N ILE A 15 6.02 35.03 38.99
CA ILE A 15 7.07 34.46 38.14
C ILE A 15 7.12 32.94 38.30
N LEU A 16 6.97 32.42 39.52
CA LEU A 16 6.88 30.99 39.78
C LEU A 16 5.65 30.36 39.09
N CYS A 17 4.52 31.06 39.11
CA CYS A 17 3.28 30.63 38.46
C CYS A 17 3.40 30.62 36.93
N VAL A 18 4.01 31.64 36.32
CA VAL A 18 4.25 31.70 34.87
C VAL A 18 5.25 30.61 34.43
N PHE A 19 6.29 30.34 35.23
CA PHE A 19 7.23 29.26 34.96
C PHE A 19 6.55 27.88 35.04
N ALA A 20 5.68 27.66 36.03
CA ALA A 20 4.89 26.43 36.15
C ALA A 20 3.89 26.26 35.00
N ILE A 21 3.27 27.35 34.51
CA ILE A 21 2.35 27.32 33.35
C ILE A 21 3.12 26.99 32.06
N SER A 22 4.34 27.51 31.87
CA SER A 22 5.18 27.17 30.71
C SER A 22 5.66 25.71 30.71
N MET A 23 5.81 25.08 31.88
CA MET A 23 6.06 23.63 31.97
C MET A 23 4.81 22.78 31.71
N PHE A 24 3.62 23.37 31.79
CA PHE A 24 2.36 22.67 31.55
C PHE A 24 1.91 22.69 30.08
N ALA A 25 2.51 23.54 29.24
CA ALA A 25 2.19 23.61 27.81
C ALA A 25 2.86 22.50 26.96
N ILE A 26 3.78 21.73 27.54
CA ILE A 26 4.39 20.53 26.93
C ILE A 26 4.13 19.29 27.81
N SER A 27 3.32 19.39 28.87
CA SER A 27 3.04 18.26 29.78
C SER A 27 1.88 17.36 29.31
N GLY A 28 1.76 17.15 27.99
CA GLY A 28 1.13 15.95 27.51
C GLY A 28 2.17 14.85 27.52
N THR A 29 2.18 13.95 28.51
CA THR A 29 3.12 12.81 28.62
C THR A 29 2.92 11.76 27.52
N SER A 30 2.29 12.13 26.42
CA SER A 30 1.88 11.30 25.31
C SER A 30 1.70 12.18 24.08
N PHE A 31 2.58 12.01 23.10
CA PHE A 31 2.38 12.51 21.75
C PHE A 31 2.32 11.32 20.80
N THR A 32 1.49 11.44 19.79
CA THR A 32 1.35 10.41 18.75
C THR A 32 2.21 10.82 17.57
N ILE A 33 3.18 9.98 17.21
CA ILE A 33 3.90 10.11 15.95
C ILE A 33 3.46 9.04 14.97
N PHE A 34 3.53 9.37 13.69
CA PHE A 34 3.47 8.37 12.64
C PHE A 34 4.74 7.50 12.74
N SER A 35 4.58 6.26 13.15
CA SER A 35 5.65 5.26 13.12
C SER A 35 5.28 4.15 12.13
N SER A 36 6.20 3.81 11.23
CA SER A 36 6.09 2.54 10.49
C SER A 36 6.49 1.42 11.45
N ASN A 37 5.53 0.62 11.89
CA ASN A 37 5.85 -0.60 12.63
C ASN A 37 6.16 -1.71 11.61
N PHE A 38 7.38 -2.24 11.67
CA PHE A 38 7.81 -3.37 10.85
C PHE A 38 7.32 -4.65 11.51
N ASN A 39 6.20 -5.21 11.02
CA ASN A 39 5.77 -6.54 11.42
C ASN A 39 6.63 -7.55 10.65
N SER A 40 7.68 -8.01 11.31
CA SER A 40 8.68 -8.89 10.70
C SER A 40 8.24 -10.36 10.75
N ALA A 41 7.33 -10.75 9.85
CA ALA A 41 7.30 -12.12 9.38
C ALA A 41 8.25 -12.21 8.17
N GLY A 42 9.40 -12.90 8.33
CA GLY A 42 10.35 -13.15 7.23
C GLY A 42 11.42 -12.08 6.97
N SER A 43 11.80 -11.25 7.95
CA SER A 43 12.90 -10.29 7.78
C SER A 43 14.28 -10.91 7.98
N GLU A 44 15.23 -10.58 7.11
CA GLU A 44 16.67 -10.74 7.39
C GLU A 44 17.24 -9.43 7.95
N ILE A 45 17.87 -9.50 9.12
CA ILE A 45 18.58 -8.39 9.75
C ILE A 45 20.08 -8.61 9.52
N THR A 46 20.73 -7.70 8.80
CA THR A 46 22.19 -7.69 8.60
C THR A 46 22.82 -6.59 9.43
N ASN A 47 23.94 -6.89 10.08
CA ASN A 47 24.74 -5.88 10.76
C ASN A 47 25.55 -5.08 9.72
N VAL A 48 25.43 -3.76 9.74
CA VAL A 48 26.26 -2.83 8.95
C VAL A 48 26.96 -1.90 9.95
N GLY A 49 28.20 -2.23 10.28
CA GLY A 49 28.95 -1.52 11.32
C GLY A 49 28.28 -1.62 12.70
N ASN A 50 28.14 -0.49 13.40
CA ASN A 50 27.46 -0.42 14.70
C ASN A 50 25.92 -0.40 14.60
N SER A 51 25.35 -0.64 13.41
CA SER A 51 23.94 -0.51 13.13
C SER A 51 23.35 -1.81 12.58
N LYS A 52 22.09 -2.09 12.90
CA LYS A 52 21.33 -3.20 12.32
C LYS A 52 20.45 -2.68 11.18
N LYS A 53 20.55 -3.29 10.00
CA LYS A 53 19.78 -2.96 8.79
C LYS A 53 18.85 -4.11 8.44
N ILE A 54 17.57 -3.82 8.21
CA ILE A 54 16.57 -4.77 7.71
C ILE A 54 16.62 -4.75 6.17
N ILE A 55 16.73 -5.92 5.53
CA ILE A 55 16.86 -6.04 4.06
C ILE A 55 15.56 -6.51 3.40
N TYR A 56 14.73 -7.29 4.10
CA TYR A 56 13.45 -7.79 3.60
C TYR A 56 12.34 -7.61 4.64
N THR A 57 11.13 -7.26 4.24
CA THR A 57 9.95 -7.21 5.13
C THR A 57 8.68 -7.45 4.33
N LEU A 58 7.88 -8.43 4.74
CA LEU A 58 6.53 -8.66 4.24
C LEU A 58 5.53 -8.10 5.27
N GLY A 59 5.22 -6.81 5.14
CA GLY A 59 4.22 -6.16 5.99
C GLY A 59 4.64 -4.79 6.50
N ASN A 60 4.07 -3.75 5.89
CA ASN A 60 4.10 -2.39 6.43
C ASN A 60 2.73 -2.09 7.04
N SER A 61 2.67 -2.08 8.37
CA SER A 61 1.52 -1.50 9.07
C SER A 61 1.86 -0.07 9.46
N ILE A 62 1.09 0.89 8.94
CA ILE A 62 1.07 2.27 9.45
C ILE A 62 0.39 2.18 10.81
N ALA A 63 1.15 2.38 11.89
CA ALA A 63 0.61 2.26 13.24
C ALA A 63 1.10 3.41 14.11
N TYR A 64 0.20 3.95 14.91
CA TYR A 64 0.51 5.02 15.84
C TYR A 64 1.13 4.39 17.08
N THR A 65 2.40 4.68 17.36
CA THR A 65 3.00 4.33 18.64
C THR A 65 2.85 5.49 19.61
N LYS A 66 2.34 5.21 20.81
CA LYS A 66 2.23 6.18 21.91
C LYS A 66 3.53 6.09 22.70
N MET A 67 4.47 6.99 22.43
CA MET A 67 5.75 7.03 23.16
C MET A 67 5.54 7.72 24.53
N GLN A 68 6.07 7.12 25.60
CA GLN A 68 6.00 7.64 26.97
C GLN A 68 7.39 7.56 27.62
N GLY A 69 8.00 8.71 27.94
CA GLY A 69 9.34 8.83 28.53
C GLY A 69 10.04 10.15 28.18
N ASN A 70 11.19 10.44 28.80
CA ASN A 70 11.91 11.74 28.70
C ASN A 70 13.15 11.70 27.78
N HIS A 71 13.39 10.62 27.02
CA HIS A 71 14.52 10.55 26.09
C HIS A 71 14.12 9.85 24.80
N HIS A 72 14.05 10.62 23.70
CA HIS A 72 13.78 10.11 22.37
C HIS A 72 14.83 10.67 21.42
N SER A 73 15.91 9.92 21.18
CA SER A 73 16.86 10.24 20.12
C SER A 73 16.38 9.60 18.82
N LEU A 74 15.98 10.42 17.86
CA LEU A 74 15.88 9.97 16.47
C LEU A 74 17.31 9.98 15.91
N GLN A 75 17.99 8.84 15.98
CA GLN A 75 19.19 8.61 15.19
C GLN A 75 18.76 8.73 13.72
N GLY A 76 19.08 9.85 13.08
CA GLY A 76 18.82 10.04 11.66
C GLY A 76 19.42 8.88 10.88
N GLY A 77 18.57 8.13 10.19
CA GLY A 77 19.04 7.03 9.37
C GLY A 77 18.07 5.87 9.26
N LEU A 78 16.92 6.09 8.64
CA LEU A 78 16.32 5.16 7.68
C LEU A 78 15.52 6.05 6.72
N ALA A 79 16.09 6.36 5.55
CA ALA A 79 15.22 6.68 4.43
C ALA A 79 14.42 5.40 4.20
N ALA A 80 13.14 5.40 4.58
CA ALA A 80 12.25 4.34 4.16
C ALA A 80 12.30 4.35 2.63
N SER A 81 13.03 3.41 2.04
CA SER A 81 12.81 3.05 0.66
C SER A 81 11.42 2.44 0.64
N VAL A 82 10.42 3.29 0.46
CA VAL A 82 9.07 2.85 0.15
C VAL A 82 9.19 2.27 -1.24
N PHE A 83 9.47 0.98 -1.31
CA PHE A 83 9.12 0.22 -2.50
C PHE A 83 7.59 0.23 -2.50
N PRO A 84 6.94 0.85 -3.49
CA PRO A 84 5.49 0.73 -3.60
C PRO A 84 5.20 -0.75 -3.82
N VAL A 85 4.79 -1.45 -2.77
CA VAL A 85 4.14 -2.75 -2.94
C VAL A 85 2.83 -2.42 -3.65
N LYS A 86 2.76 -2.74 -4.94
CA LYS A 86 1.53 -2.61 -5.70
C LYS A 86 0.55 -3.60 -5.09
N ALA A 87 -0.30 -3.09 -4.20
CA ALA A 87 -1.27 -3.91 -3.51
C ALA A 87 -2.39 -4.24 -4.50
N ALA A 88 -2.72 -5.52 -4.59
CA ALA A 88 -3.92 -5.96 -5.28
C ALA A 88 -5.17 -5.23 -4.75
N ALA A 89 -6.16 -5.03 -5.60
CA ALA A 89 -7.38 -4.32 -5.27
C ALA A 89 -8.21 -5.08 -4.21
N ALA A 90 -8.94 -4.34 -3.37
CA ALA A 90 -9.84 -4.92 -2.39
C ALA A 90 -11.09 -5.56 -3.02
N ASN A 91 -11.49 -5.08 -4.20
CA ASN A 91 -12.65 -5.57 -4.95
C ASN A 91 -12.36 -5.58 -6.46
N LEU A 92 -13.28 -6.18 -7.22
CA LEU A 92 -13.17 -6.27 -8.68
C LEU A 92 -13.87 -5.14 -9.43
N GLU A 93 -14.49 -4.18 -8.74
CA GLU A 93 -15.36 -3.16 -9.36
C GLU A 93 -14.62 -2.27 -10.36
N GLU A 94 -13.35 -1.98 -10.10
CA GLU A 94 -12.52 -1.16 -10.98
C GLU A 94 -11.68 -1.99 -11.96
N SER A 95 -11.77 -3.32 -11.90
CA SER A 95 -10.97 -4.20 -12.75
C SER A 95 -11.35 -4.06 -14.22
N HIS A 96 -10.36 -3.97 -15.09
CA HIS A 96 -10.57 -3.81 -16.52
C HIS A 96 -9.36 -4.30 -17.32
N ALA A 97 -9.61 -4.60 -18.59
CA ALA A 97 -8.57 -4.93 -19.55
C ALA A 97 -8.14 -3.69 -20.33
N PHE A 98 -6.84 -3.59 -20.64
CA PHE A 98 -6.31 -2.60 -21.56
C PHE A 98 -5.16 -3.21 -22.38
N PRO A 99 -4.93 -2.77 -23.62
CA PRO A 99 -5.71 -1.79 -24.39
C PRO A 99 -6.99 -2.39 -24.97
N VAL A 100 -8.03 -1.55 -25.13
CA VAL A 100 -9.26 -1.89 -25.87
C VAL A 100 -9.55 -0.76 -26.85
N PRO A 101 -9.48 -0.99 -28.19
CA PRO A 101 -9.14 -2.25 -28.84
C PRO A 101 -7.65 -2.62 -28.74
N PHE A 102 -7.37 -3.92 -28.66
CA PHE A 102 -6.05 -4.48 -28.91
C PHE A 102 -5.78 -4.51 -30.42
N ARG A 103 -4.57 -4.12 -30.81
CA ARG A 103 -4.15 -4.12 -32.20
C ARG A 103 -2.78 -4.78 -32.31
N SER A 104 -2.66 -5.81 -33.12
CA SER A 104 -1.43 -6.58 -33.35
C SER A 104 -0.26 -5.70 -33.81
N ASP A 105 -0.54 -4.62 -34.55
CA ASP A 105 0.44 -3.69 -35.10
C ASP A 105 1.05 -2.73 -34.05
N LYS A 106 0.41 -2.58 -32.89
CA LYS A 106 0.81 -1.62 -31.85
C LYS A 106 1.03 -2.23 -30.46
N HIS A 107 0.44 -3.38 -30.21
CA HIS A 107 0.34 -3.96 -28.88
C HIS A 107 0.78 -5.43 -28.92
N THR A 108 1.43 -5.88 -27.86
CA THR A 108 1.89 -7.28 -27.74
C THR A 108 1.02 -8.10 -26.80
N LYS A 109 0.41 -7.47 -25.79
CA LYS A 109 -0.37 -8.14 -24.75
C LYS A 109 -1.60 -7.32 -24.36
N ILE A 110 -2.61 -7.99 -23.81
CA ILE A 110 -3.71 -7.37 -23.08
C ILE A 110 -3.41 -7.54 -21.59
N ILE A 111 -3.55 -6.46 -20.82
CA ILE A 111 -3.28 -6.42 -19.40
C ILE A 111 -4.60 -6.20 -18.66
N PHE A 112 -4.91 -7.10 -17.74
CA PHE A 112 -5.96 -6.95 -16.75
C PHE A 112 -5.35 -6.28 -15.51
N THR A 113 -6.00 -5.22 -15.00
CA THR A 113 -5.49 -4.48 -13.83
C THR A 113 -6.56 -4.30 -12.77
N LYS A 114 -6.13 -3.88 -11.57
CA LYS A 114 -6.96 -3.75 -10.37
C LYS A 114 -7.67 -5.05 -10.04
N LEU A 115 -6.95 -6.16 -10.19
CA LEU A 115 -7.39 -7.48 -9.74
C LEU A 115 -7.18 -7.60 -8.24
N THR A 116 -7.95 -8.49 -7.62
CA THR A 116 -7.69 -8.97 -6.26
C THR A 116 -6.47 -9.88 -6.22
N SER A 117 -5.88 -10.09 -5.03
CA SER A 117 -4.64 -10.88 -4.86
C SER A 117 -4.70 -12.30 -5.43
N GLN A 118 -5.90 -12.85 -5.55
CA GLN A 118 -6.18 -14.09 -6.26
C GLN A 118 -7.39 -13.83 -7.15
N ALA A 119 -7.27 -14.08 -8.45
CA ALA A 119 -8.36 -13.93 -9.40
C ALA A 119 -8.19 -14.95 -10.53
N LYS A 120 -9.31 -15.45 -11.06
CA LYS A 120 -9.33 -16.27 -12.28
C LYS A 120 -9.99 -15.47 -13.38
N ILE A 121 -9.40 -15.48 -14.55
CA ILE A 121 -9.91 -14.79 -15.73
C ILE A 121 -10.19 -15.84 -16.80
N LYS A 122 -11.44 -15.93 -17.22
CA LYS A 122 -11.87 -16.84 -18.29
C LYS A 122 -12.23 -15.99 -19.50
N ILE A 123 -11.70 -16.35 -20.67
CA ILE A 123 -11.94 -15.60 -21.91
C ILE A 123 -12.76 -16.47 -22.86
N TYR A 124 -13.80 -15.88 -23.43
CA TYR A 124 -14.76 -16.54 -24.30
C TYR A 124 -14.96 -15.78 -25.61
N THR A 125 -15.34 -16.50 -26.66
CA THR A 125 -15.90 -15.92 -27.88
C THR A 125 -17.33 -15.43 -27.62
N ILE A 126 -17.89 -14.61 -28.53
CA ILE A 126 -19.32 -14.21 -28.45
C ILE A 126 -20.29 -15.40 -28.52
N SER A 127 -19.85 -16.53 -29.08
CA SER A 127 -20.62 -17.78 -29.16
C SER A 127 -20.55 -18.60 -27.87
N GLY A 128 -19.80 -18.15 -26.86
CA GLY A 128 -19.64 -18.84 -25.57
C GLY A 128 -18.56 -19.92 -25.57
N GLU A 129 -17.77 -20.04 -26.63
CA GLU A 129 -16.64 -20.97 -26.67
C GLU A 129 -15.49 -20.44 -25.80
N ARG A 130 -14.89 -21.31 -24.99
CA ARG A 130 -13.78 -20.94 -24.10
C ARG A 130 -12.48 -20.89 -24.88
N VAL A 131 -11.82 -19.73 -24.82
CA VAL A 131 -10.56 -19.45 -25.53
C VAL A 131 -9.37 -19.83 -24.65
N CYS A 132 -9.35 -19.35 -23.42
CA CYS A 132 -8.32 -19.67 -22.43
C CYS A 132 -8.78 -19.32 -21.01
N ASP A 133 -8.07 -19.88 -20.03
CA ASP A 133 -8.18 -19.55 -18.62
C ASP A 133 -6.83 -19.03 -18.11
N LEU A 134 -6.87 -17.96 -17.32
CA LEU A 134 -5.70 -17.32 -16.74
C LEU A 134 -5.91 -17.19 -15.23
N GLN A 135 -4.83 -17.25 -14.46
CA GLN A 135 -4.91 -17.17 -13.01
C GLN A 135 -3.85 -16.21 -12.46
N GLU A 136 -4.33 -15.26 -11.67
CA GLU A 136 -3.52 -14.34 -10.88
C GLU A 136 -3.11 -15.03 -9.58
N THR A 137 -1.80 -15.15 -9.33
CA THR A 137 -1.25 -15.86 -8.16
C THR A 137 -0.12 -15.13 -7.45
N ASP A 138 0.52 -14.14 -8.07
CA ASP A 138 1.62 -13.35 -7.48
C ASP A 138 1.10 -12.20 -6.60
N GLY A 139 -0.16 -11.81 -6.77
CA GLY A 139 -0.86 -10.86 -5.92
C GLY A 139 -0.48 -9.40 -6.19
N ASP A 140 0.09 -9.10 -7.37
CA ASP A 140 0.41 -7.73 -7.78
C ASP A 140 -0.81 -6.97 -8.35
N GLY A 141 -1.91 -7.70 -8.58
CA GLY A 141 -3.18 -7.18 -9.06
C GLY A 141 -3.19 -6.94 -10.57
N MET A 142 -2.29 -7.58 -11.31
CA MET A 142 -2.12 -7.45 -12.75
C MET A 142 -1.84 -8.78 -13.44
N LEU A 143 -2.68 -9.11 -14.42
CA LEU A 143 -2.48 -10.29 -15.24
C LEU A 143 -2.31 -9.92 -16.70
N SER A 144 -1.24 -10.41 -17.34
CA SER A 144 -1.03 -10.23 -18.78
C SER A 144 -1.48 -11.46 -19.59
N TRP A 145 -2.18 -11.22 -20.68
CA TRP A 145 -2.56 -12.20 -21.67
C TRP A 145 -1.87 -11.92 -23.02
N ASP A 146 -1.19 -12.92 -23.56
CA ASP A 146 -0.47 -12.85 -24.85
C ASP A 146 -1.39 -12.96 -26.08
N VAL A 147 -2.71 -12.88 -25.88
CA VAL A 147 -3.73 -12.89 -26.96
C VAL A 147 -3.68 -14.22 -27.76
N LYS A 148 -3.48 -15.30 -27.02
CA LYS A 148 -3.42 -16.70 -27.49
C LYS A 148 -4.50 -17.56 -26.84
N ASN A 149 -4.96 -18.59 -27.53
CA ASN A 149 -5.84 -19.61 -26.97
C ASN A 149 -5.06 -20.61 -26.09
N SER A 150 -5.76 -21.58 -25.49
CA SER A 150 -5.16 -22.65 -24.68
C SER A 150 -4.18 -23.54 -25.45
N ASP A 151 -4.29 -23.61 -26.78
CA ASP A 151 -3.40 -24.40 -27.65
C ASP A 151 -2.11 -23.62 -28.02
N GLY A 152 -2.02 -22.35 -27.63
CA GLY A 152 -0.87 -21.47 -27.94
C GLY A 152 -1.00 -20.72 -29.28
N ASP A 153 -2.09 -20.94 -30.01
CA ASP A 153 -2.39 -20.28 -31.27
C ASP A 153 -2.93 -18.87 -31.05
N ASP A 154 -2.62 -18.00 -32.00
CA ASP A 154 -3.10 -16.62 -32.00
C ASP A 154 -4.62 -16.58 -32.21
N VAL A 155 -5.33 -15.79 -31.40
CA VAL A 155 -6.77 -15.62 -31.58
C VAL A 155 -7.08 -14.75 -32.79
N ALA A 156 -8.21 -14.99 -33.45
CA ALA A 156 -8.67 -14.22 -34.60
C ALA A 156 -9.08 -12.78 -34.23
N SER A 157 -9.24 -11.93 -35.24
CA SER A 157 -9.87 -10.61 -35.05
C SER A 157 -11.32 -10.78 -34.63
N GLY A 158 -11.77 -10.05 -33.61
CA GLY A 158 -13.13 -10.18 -33.12
C GLY A 158 -13.36 -9.58 -31.74
N VAL A 159 -14.58 -9.76 -31.23
CA VAL A 159 -14.97 -9.38 -29.87
C VAL A 159 -14.88 -10.61 -28.98
N TYR A 160 -14.24 -10.44 -27.83
CA TYR A 160 -14.11 -11.46 -26.80
C TYR A 160 -14.71 -10.96 -25.50
N ILE A 161 -15.27 -11.88 -24.72
CA ILE A 161 -15.86 -11.61 -23.41
C ILE A 161 -14.91 -12.19 -22.38
N TYR A 162 -14.50 -11.38 -21.41
CA TYR A 162 -13.76 -11.88 -20.27
C TYR A 162 -14.65 -11.92 -19.03
N TYR A 163 -14.41 -12.91 -18.18
CA TYR A 163 -15.07 -13.10 -16.90
C TYR A 163 -14.01 -13.28 -15.82
N ILE A 164 -13.92 -12.30 -14.93
CA ILE A 164 -13.01 -12.27 -13.78
C ILE A 164 -13.81 -12.76 -12.57
N GLU A 165 -13.30 -13.75 -11.85
CA GLU A 165 -13.90 -14.29 -10.64
C GLU A 165 -12.89 -14.41 -9.50
N ASN A 166 -13.37 -14.15 -8.29
CA ASN A 166 -12.76 -14.51 -7.02
C ASN A 166 -13.86 -15.20 -6.17
N ASN A 167 -13.51 -15.82 -5.05
CA ASN A 167 -14.38 -16.55 -4.12
C ASN A 167 -15.73 -15.87 -3.87
N ASN A 168 -15.78 -14.54 -3.78
CA ASN A 168 -16.98 -13.80 -3.41
C ASN A 168 -17.49 -12.80 -4.47
N MET A 169 -16.71 -12.52 -5.52
CA MET A 169 -16.99 -11.43 -6.46
C MET A 169 -16.70 -11.86 -7.89
N HIS A 170 -17.43 -11.28 -8.82
CA HIS A 170 -17.21 -11.46 -10.24
C HIS A 170 -17.37 -10.14 -10.99
N LYS A 171 -16.65 -10.02 -12.11
CA LYS A 171 -16.82 -8.93 -13.06
C LYS A 171 -16.62 -9.44 -14.48
N SER A 172 -17.50 -9.04 -15.38
CA SER A 172 -17.35 -9.30 -16.81
C SER A 172 -17.03 -8.02 -17.57
N GLY A 173 -16.48 -8.19 -18.76
CA GLY A 173 -16.27 -7.11 -19.71
C GLY A 173 -15.96 -7.64 -21.09
N LYS A 174 -15.61 -6.73 -22.00
CA LYS A 174 -15.36 -7.04 -23.39
C LYS A 174 -14.00 -6.51 -23.80
N VAL A 175 -13.32 -7.25 -24.67
CA VAL A 175 -12.14 -6.79 -25.39
C VAL A 175 -12.35 -6.98 -26.88
N VAL A 176 -11.72 -6.12 -27.67
CA VAL A 176 -11.76 -6.19 -29.14
C VAL A 176 -10.34 -6.44 -29.61
N VAL A 177 -10.14 -7.47 -30.41
CA VAL A 177 -8.86 -7.84 -31.01
C VAL A 177 -8.90 -7.50 -32.50
N ILE A 178 -7.88 -6.78 -32.97
CA ILE A 178 -7.70 -6.41 -34.37
C ILE A 178 -6.32 -6.94 -34.79
N ARG A 179 -6.28 -7.81 -35.80
CA ARG A 179 -5.06 -8.31 -36.43
C ARG A 179 -4.72 -7.61 -37.73
#